data_AF-A0A7Y3JFE2-F1
#
_entry.id   AF-A0A7Y3JFE2-F1
#
_cell.length_a   1.000
_cell.length_b   1.000
_cell.length_c   1.000
_cell.angle_alpha   90.00
_cell.angle_beta   90.00
_cell.angle_gamma   90.00
#
_symmetry.space_group_name_H-M   'P 1'
#
loop_
_entity.id
_entity.type
_entity.pdbx_description
1 polymer ?
#
loop_
_entity_poly.entity_id
_entity_poly.type
_entity_poly.pdbx_seq_one_letter_code
_entity_poly.pdbx_strand_id
1 'polypeptide(L)'
;IGKHIDQDGFDEGHKIRTLPVLLGEPRSRFLNQVLVAGMYLLVALAVFFRLMTPWALLVFLNLPSAWRLLKVCSAPRPSEAPAGWIGWPLWLHRFNLVHNRRFGWLYLLGLGAGAAWNLWGQRLFS
;
A
#
# COMPACT_ATOMS: atom_id res chain seq x y z
N ILE A 1 -0.75 4.88 8.35
CA ILE A 1 0.15 6.05 8.20
C ILE A 1 -0.50 7.19 7.45
N GLY A 2 -0.93 7.04 6.18
CA GLY A 2 -1.52 8.15 5.40
C GLY A 2 -2.62 8.96 6.09
N LYS A 3 -3.55 8.31 6.83
CA LYS A 3 -4.60 9.00 7.60
C LYS A 3 -4.04 9.99 8.63
N HIS A 4 -2.98 9.62 9.34
CA HIS A 4 -2.39 10.43 10.39
C HIS A 4 -1.39 11.48 9.87
N ILE A 5 -0.93 11.35 8.62
CA ILE A 5 -0.19 12.42 7.91
C ILE A 5 -1.17 13.52 7.52
N ASP A 6 -2.36 13.15 7.05
CA ASP A 6 -3.36 14.14 6.61
C ASP A 6 -4.06 14.86 7.79
N GLN A 7 -3.91 14.35 9.02
CA GLN A 7 -4.54 14.83 10.26
C GLN A 7 -3.54 15.38 11.28
N ASP A 8 -2.28 15.58 10.92
CA ASP A 8 -1.21 16.04 11.81
C ASP A 8 -1.59 17.28 12.65
N GLY A 9 -2.14 18.33 12.03
CA GLY A 9 -2.58 19.53 12.75
C GLY A 9 -3.81 19.33 13.66
N PHE A 10 -4.66 18.34 13.38
CA PHE A 10 -5.77 17.98 14.25
C PHE A 10 -5.30 17.12 15.44
N ASP A 11 -4.40 16.16 15.20
CA ASP A 11 -3.87 15.22 16.20
C ASP A 11 -2.92 15.93 17.20
N GLU A 12 -2.11 16.91 16.76
CA GLU A 12 -1.27 17.75 17.64
C GLU A 12 -2.11 18.55 18.64
N GLY A 13 -3.19 19.19 18.17
CA GLY A 13 -4.12 19.93 19.03
C GLY A 13 -4.82 19.07 20.09
N HIS A 14 -4.94 17.76 19.84
CA HIS A 14 -5.61 16.79 20.72
C HIS A 14 -4.64 15.89 21.51
N LYS A 15 -3.33 16.16 21.48
CA LYS A 15 -2.28 15.38 22.18
C LYS A 15 -2.22 13.89 21.80
N ILE A 16 -2.67 13.52 20.60
CA ILE A 16 -2.62 12.15 20.10
C ILE A 16 -1.23 11.90 19.50
N ARG A 17 -0.41 11.10 20.20
CA ARG A 17 0.96 10.76 19.75
C ARG A 17 0.93 9.61 18.74
N THR A 18 0.56 9.91 17.49
CA THR A 18 0.70 8.94 16.39
C THR A 18 2.12 8.99 15.80
N LEU A 19 2.56 7.89 15.16
CA LEU A 19 3.86 7.80 14.49
C LEU A 19 4.16 9.04 13.61
N PRO A 20 3.20 9.61 12.87
CA PRO A 20 3.44 10.82 12.08
C PRO A 20 3.69 12.09 12.88
N VAL A 21 3.02 12.27 14.01
CA VAL A 21 3.23 13.41 14.93
C VAL A 21 4.64 13.37 15.53
N LEU A 22 5.19 12.18 15.79
CA LEU A 22 6.55 12.02 16.32
C LEU A 22 7.64 12.18 15.26
N LEU A 23 7.35 11.82 14.00
CA LEU A 23 8.33 11.82 12.90
C LEU A 23 8.34 13.13 12.09
N GLY A 24 7.22 13.84 12.04
CA GLY A 24 6.98 14.98 11.14
C GLY A 24 6.55 14.55 9.73
N GLU A 25 5.91 15.45 8.99
CA GLU A 25 5.32 15.19 7.67
C GLU A 25 6.34 14.58 6.66
N PRO A 26 7.56 15.12 6.48
CA PRO A 26 8.49 14.62 5.47
C PRO A 26 8.96 13.18 5.75
N ARG A 27 9.26 12.87 7.02
CA ARG A 27 9.68 11.53 7.43
C ARG A 27 8.54 10.51 7.34
N SER A 28 7.32 10.95 7.62
CA SER A 28 6.14 10.10 7.53
C SER A 28 5.82 9.72 6.08
N ARG A 29 5.98 10.66 5.14
CA ARG A 29 5.86 10.42 3.70
C ARG A 29 6.93 9.44 3.22
N PHE A 30 8.18 9.64 3.63
CA PHE A 30 9.28 8.73 3.31
C PHE A 30 9.03 7.32 3.84
N LEU A 31 8.59 7.19 5.10
CA LEU A 31 8.21 5.90 5.67
C LEU A 31 7.09 5.23 4.86
N ASN A 32 6.08 6.00 4.42
CA ASN A 32 5.03 5.47 3.57
C ASN A 32 5.55 4.93 2.22
N GLN A 33 6.51 5.62 1.60
CA GLN A 33 7.16 5.15 0.38
C GLN A 33 7.94 3.84 0.62
N VAL A 34 8.72 3.79 1.71
CA VAL A 34 9.48 2.59 2.09
C VAL A 34 8.56 1.40 2.33
N LEU A 35 7.44 1.59 3.04
CA LEU A 35 6.48 0.52 3.31
C LEU A 35 5.81 0.03 2.03
N VAL A 36 5.39 0.93 1.14
CA VAL A 36 4.80 0.56 -0.15
C VAL A 36 5.80 -0.24 -0.98
N ALA A 37 7.04 0.22 -1.11
CA ALA A 37 8.09 -0.52 -1.82
C ALA A 37 8.39 -1.87 -1.16
N GLY A 38 8.44 -1.90 0.18
CA GLY A 38 8.64 -3.10 0.98
C GLY A 38 7.59 -4.18 0.74
N MET A 39 6.32 -3.81 0.54
CA MET A 39 5.25 -4.77 0.22
C MET A 39 5.56 -5.57 -1.06
N TYR A 40 6.06 -4.91 -2.11
CA TYR A 40 6.42 -5.58 -3.36
C TYR A 40 7.70 -6.41 -3.22
N LEU A 41 8.72 -5.85 -2.56
CA LEU A 41 9.98 -6.53 -2.33
C LEU A 41 9.79 -7.82 -1.53
N LEU A 42 8.98 -7.78 -0.46
CA LEU A 42 8.72 -8.96 0.36
C LEU A 42 8.00 -10.07 -0.41
N VAL A 43 7.03 -9.73 -1.28
CA VAL A 43 6.38 -10.75 -2.13
C VAL A 43 7.36 -11.35 -3.13
N ALA A 44 8.19 -10.52 -3.77
CA ALA A 44 9.22 -11.02 -4.69
C ALA A 44 10.22 -11.95 -3.99
N LEU A 45 10.71 -11.55 -2.81
CA LEU A 45 11.62 -12.37 -2.01
C LEU A 45 10.94 -13.68 -1.55
N ALA A 46 9.70 -13.63 -1.10
CA ALA A 46 8.97 -14.82 -0.68
C ALA A 46 8.79 -15.83 -1.84
N VAL A 47 8.52 -15.35 -3.05
CA VAL A 47 8.48 -16.20 -4.25
C VAL A 47 9.87 -16.71 -4.63
N PHE A 48 10.90 -15.86 -4.59
CA PHE A 48 12.28 -16.23 -4.89
C PHE A 48 12.80 -17.35 -3.97
N PHE A 49 12.55 -17.23 -2.66
CA PHE A 49 12.87 -18.26 -1.68
C PHE A 49 11.88 -19.43 -1.64
N ARG A 50 10.92 -19.48 -2.58
CA ARG A 50 9.90 -20.53 -2.69
C ARG A 50 9.01 -20.69 -1.44
N LEU A 51 8.89 -19.64 -0.64
CA LEU A 51 7.95 -19.56 0.48
C LEU A 51 6.50 -19.34 -0.02
N MET A 52 6.35 -18.84 -1.25
CA MET A 52 5.07 -18.62 -1.91
C MET A 52 5.10 -19.11 -3.35
N THR A 53 3.91 -19.42 -3.88
CA THR A 53 3.77 -19.79 -5.30
C THR A 53 4.01 -18.57 -6.21
N PRO A 54 4.47 -18.78 -7.47
CA PRO A 54 4.66 -17.69 -8.43
C PRO A 54 3.40 -16.85 -8.68
N TRP A 55 2.21 -17.41 -8.44
CA TRP A 55 0.93 -16.70 -8.57
C TRP A 55 0.80 -15.50 -7.63
N ALA A 56 1.54 -15.46 -6.50
CA ALA A 56 1.58 -14.28 -5.63
C ALA A 56 2.13 -13.02 -6.34
N LEU A 57 2.88 -13.18 -7.44
CA LEU A 57 3.39 -12.07 -8.25
C LEU A 57 2.29 -11.26 -8.96
N LEU A 58 1.02 -11.69 -8.91
CA LEU A 58 -0.11 -10.87 -9.40
C LEU A 58 -0.20 -9.49 -8.74
N VAL A 59 0.36 -9.31 -7.53
CA VAL A 59 0.43 -7.99 -6.87
C VAL A 59 1.14 -6.94 -7.73
N PHE A 60 2.07 -7.34 -8.61
CA PHE A 60 2.82 -6.44 -9.49
C PHE A 60 1.95 -5.79 -10.57
N LEU A 61 0.75 -6.31 -10.84
CA LEU A 61 -0.24 -5.63 -11.68
C LEU A 61 -0.71 -4.29 -11.07
N ASN A 62 -0.52 -4.08 -9.77
CA ASN A 62 -0.85 -2.83 -9.08
C ASN A 62 0.29 -1.79 -9.12
N LEU A 63 1.42 -2.06 -9.79
CA LEU A 63 2.54 -1.12 -9.92
C LEU A 63 2.12 0.29 -10.38
N PRO A 64 1.20 0.48 -11.35
CA PRO A 64 0.75 1.82 -11.74
C PRO A 64 0.06 2.61 -10.61
N SER A 65 -0.56 1.92 -9.66
CA SER A 65 -1.12 2.56 -8.46
C SER A 65 -0.04 2.91 -7.45
N ALA A 66 0.96 2.02 -7.29
CA ALA A 66 2.10 2.26 -6.40
C ALA A 66 2.89 3.48 -6.88
N TRP A 67 3.22 3.55 -8.16
CA TRP A 67 3.90 4.70 -8.78
C TRP A 67 3.18 6.03 -8.55
N ARG A 68 1.85 6.05 -8.67
CA ARG A 68 1.05 7.25 -8.37
C ARG A 68 1.17 7.66 -6.90
N LEU A 69 1.06 6.70 -5.99
CA LEU A 69 1.21 6.96 -4.55
C LEU A 69 2.62 7.46 -4.21
N LEU A 70 3.68 6.86 -4.78
CA LEU A 70 5.05 7.29 -4.56
C LEU A 70 5.28 8.73 -5.06
N LYS A 71 4.78 9.06 -6.25
CA LYS A 71 4.82 10.44 -6.80
C LYS A 71 4.13 11.45 -5.88
N VAL A 72 2.94 11.10 -5.37
CA VAL A 72 2.19 11.96 -4.44
C VAL A 72 2.93 12.14 -3.11
N CYS A 73 3.61 11.10 -2.61
CA CYS A 73 4.44 11.22 -1.41
C CYS A 73 5.63 12.17 -1.60
N SER A 74 6.21 12.21 -2.82
CA SER A 74 7.37 13.04 -3.15
C SER A 74 7.05 14.51 -3.43
N ALA A 75 5.78 14.87 -3.57
CA ALA A 75 5.35 16.26 -3.84
C ALA A 75 4.72 16.87 -2.58
N PRO A 76 4.91 18.18 -2.31
CA PRO A 76 4.25 18.83 -1.18
C PRO A 76 2.72 18.66 -1.25
N ARG A 77 2.08 18.63 -0.08
CA ARG A 77 0.61 18.56 -0.03
C ARG A 77 0.04 19.82 -0.70
N PRO A 78 -1.01 19.72 -1.53
CA PRO A 78 -1.73 20.91 -1.98
C PRO A 78 -2.20 21.74 -0.79
N SER A 79 -2.17 23.07 -0.91
CA SER A 79 -2.70 23.98 0.13
C SER A 79 -4.22 23.91 0.24
N GLU A 80 -4.89 23.59 -0.87
CA GLU A 80 -6.35 23.52 -0.99
C GLU A 80 -6.80 22.24 -1.69
N ALA A 81 -8.08 21.90 -1.52
CA ALA A 81 -8.66 20.73 -2.16
C ALA A 81 -8.70 20.92 -3.68
N PRO A 82 -8.16 19.97 -4.48
CA PRO A 82 -8.31 20.02 -5.92
C PRO A 82 -9.80 20.03 -6.34
N ALA A 83 -10.11 20.66 -7.47
CA ALA A 83 -11.47 20.74 -7.98
C ALA A 83 -12.13 19.35 -8.08
N GLY A 84 -13.33 19.21 -7.49
CA GLY A 84 -14.08 17.94 -7.48
C GLY A 84 -13.57 16.90 -6.46
N TRP A 85 -12.64 17.25 -5.57
CA TRP A 85 -12.13 16.31 -4.57
C TRP A 85 -13.10 16.10 -3.40
N ILE A 86 -13.62 14.87 -3.27
CA ILE A 86 -14.45 14.46 -2.14
C ILE A 86 -13.55 13.84 -1.05
N GLY A 87 -13.70 14.30 0.19
CA GLY A 87 -12.99 13.75 1.35
C GLY A 87 -11.71 14.48 1.74
N TRP A 88 -11.56 15.76 1.39
CA TRP A 88 -10.56 16.63 2.03
C TRP A 88 -10.78 16.66 3.55
N PRO A 89 -9.74 16.70 4.42
CA PRO A 89 -8.29 16.81 4.18
C PRO A 89 -7.55 15.51 3.82
N LEU A 90 -8.22 14.37 3.64
CA LEU A 90 -7.60 13.04 3.50
C LEU A 90 -6.97 12.80 2.12
N TRP A 91 -5.94 13.57 1.78
CA TRP A 91 -5.22 13.49 0.52
C TRP A 91 -4.43 12.19 0.38
N LEU A 92 -3.38 12.01 1.18
CA LEU A 92 -2.47 10.87 1.09
C LEU A 92 -3.16 9.55 1.49
N HIS A 93 -4.10 9.61 2.43
CA HIS A 93 -4.93 8.49 2.84
C HIS A 93 -5.69 7.88 1.66
N ARG A 94 -6.29 8.69 0.77
CA ARG A 94 -7.07 8.18 -0.35
C ARG A 94 -6.21 7.42 -1.34
N PHE A 95 -5.01 7.92 -1.65
CA PHE A 95 -4.05 7.19 -2.50
C PHE A 95 -3.60 5.87 -1.86
N ASN A 96 -3.33 5.87 -0.55
CA ASN A 96 -2.99 4.66 0.20
C ASN A 96 -4.14 3.65 0.21
N LEU A 97 -5.38 4.10 0.42
CA LEU A 97 -6.55 3.22 0.46
C LEU A 97 -6.77 2.53 -0.88
N VAL A 98 -6.69 3.29 -1.99
CA VAL A 98 -6.81 2.74 -3.34
C VAL A 98 -5.70 1.72 -3.62
N HIS A 99 -4.45 2.07 -3.30
CA HIS A 99 -3.31 1.18 -3.48
C HIS A 99 -3.47 -0.11 -2.66
N ASN A 100 -3.69 0.00 -1.35
CA ASN A 100 -3.71 -1.13 -0.43
C ASN A 100 -4.89 -2.06 -0.69
N ARG A 101 -6.07 -1.52 -1.03
CA ARG A 101 -7.23 -2.34 -1.40
C ARG A 101 -6.96 -3.16 -2.64
N ARG A 102 -6.39 -2.55 -3.70
CA ARG A 102 -6.04 -3.27 -4.94
C ARG A 102 -4.95 -4.31 -4.71
N PHE A 103 -3.90 -3.94 -3.98
CA PHE A 103 -2.82 -4.85 -3.62
C PHE A 103 -3.36 -6.06 -2.85
N GLY A 104 -4.19 -5.84 -1.83
CA GLY A 104 -4.78 -6.92 -1.03
C GLY A 104 -5.63 -7.88 -1.86
N TRP A 105 -6.47 -7.37 -2.76
CA TRP A 105 -7.26 -8.22 -3.65
C TRP A 105 -6.39 -9.05 -4.60
N LEU A 106 -5.37 -8.46 -5.20
CA LEU A 106 -4.45 -9.19 -6.08
C LEU A 106 -3.64 -10.24 -5.32
N TYR A 107 -3.24 -9.94 -4.09
CA TYR A 107 -2.55 -10.89 -3.22
C TYR A 107 -3.43 -12.09 -2.89
N LEU A 108 -4.69 -11.87 -2.50
CA LEU A 108 -5.67 -12.94 -2.25
C LEU A 108 -5.95 -13.77 -3.50
N LEU A 109 -6.10 -13.13 -4.66
CA LEU A 109 -6.28 -13.83 -5.94
C LEU A 109 -5.05 -14.68 -6.30
N GLY A 110 -3.84 -14.16 -6.10
CA GLY A 110 -2.60 -14.90 -6.33
C GLY A 110 -2.47 -16.12 -5.41
N LEU A 111 -2.81 -15.96 -4.14
CA LEU A 111 -2.85 -17.08 -3.19
C LEU A 111 -3.90 -18.13 -3.58
N GLY A 112 -5.11 -17.71 -3.92
CA GLY A 112 -6.20 -18.59 -4.33
C GLY A 112 -5.86 -19.36 -5.61
N ALA A 113 -5.31 -18.68 -6.62
CA ALA A 113 -4.84 -19.31 -7.85
C ALA A 113 -3.74 -20.34 -7.59
N GLY A 114 -2.76 -20.00 -6.74
CA GLY A 114 -1.71 -20.92 -6.35
C GLY A 114 -2.22 -22.16 -5.60
N ALA A 115 -3.17 -21.98 -4.68
CA ALA A 115 -3.80 -23.08 -3.96
C ALA A 115 -4.59 -23.99 -4.90
N ALA A 116 -5.40 -23.42 -5.80
CA ALA A 116 -6.18 -24.18 -6.78
C ALA A 116 -5.28 -24.98 -7.74
N TRP A 117 -4.19 -24.37 -8.19
CA TRP A 117 -3.18 -25.02 -9.03
C TRP A 117 -2.57 -26.25 -8.35
N ASN A 118 -2.16 -26.11 -7.09
CA ASN A 118 -1.57 -27.21 -6.34
C ASN A 118 -2.57 -28.35 -6.08
N LEU A 119 -3.81 -28.03 -5.74
CA LEU A 119 -4.86 -29.03 -5.53
C LEU A 119 -5.22 -29.79 -6.82
N TRP A 120 -5.25 -29.10 -7.96
CA TRP A 120 -5.52 -29.74 -9.24
C TRP A 120 -4.36 -30.66 -9.65
N GLY A 121 -3.10 -30.22 -9.47
CA GLY A 121 -1.93 -31.04 -9.74
C GLY A 121 -1.93 -32.34 -8.94
N GLN A 122 -2.28 -32.30 -7.65
CA GLN A 122 -2.35 -33.50 -6.81
C GLN A 122 -3.38 -34.53 -7.29
N ARG A 123 -4.52 -34.09 -7.85
CA ARG A 123 -5.60 -34.98 -8.33
C ARG A 123 -5.29 -35.72 -9.64
N LEU A 124 -4.33 -35.24 -10.44
CA LEU A 124 -3.98 -35.87 -11.72
C LEU A 124 -2.95 -36.99 -11.59
N PHE A 125 -2.25 -37.06 -10.45
CA PHE A 125 -1.16 -38.01 -10.21
C PHE A 125 -1.40 -38.91 -8.98
N SER A 126 -2.63 -38.94 -8.47
CA SER A 126 -3.14 -39.85 -7.43
C SER A 126 -4.08 -40.88 -8.06
#